data_AF-A0A6L7YMH9-F1
#
_entry.id   AF-A0A6L7YMH9-F1
#
_cell.length_a   1.000
_cell.length_b   1.000
_cell.length_c   1.000
_cell.angle_alpha   90.00
_cell.angle_beta   90.00
_cell.angle_gamma   90.00
#
_symmetry.space_group_name_H-M   'P 1'
#
loop_
_entity.id
_entity.type
_entity.pdbx_description
1 polymer ?
#
loop_
_entity_poly.entity_id
_entity_poly.type
_entity_poly.pdbx_seq_one_letter_code
_entity_poly.pdbx_strand_id
1 'polypeptide(L)'
;MNAMGDYIRVLVVAQNQKRADELTEILERNSCVVSATTSVTTALDISGYSDFDALVMAEDIPPSERAYLRTQVARDRPSAVIVSNRASRSVMIQLSQAFKEAGGAE
;
A
#
# COMPACT_ATOMS: atom_id res chain seq x y z
N MET A 1 -8.53 16.85 21.92
CA MET A 1 -7.65 16.38 20.81
C MET A 1 -8.07 14.95 20.50
N ASN A 2 -8.05 14.55 19.22
CA ASN A 2 -8.46 13.25 18.65
C ASN A 2 -9.90 13.17 18.10
N ALA A 3 -10.08 13.81 16.94
CA ALA A 3 -10.90 13.26 15.88
C ALA A 3 -10.08 13.42 14.59
N MET A 4 -8.92 12.75 14.56
CA MET A 4 -8.21 12.51 13.31
C MET A 4 -9.12 11.52 12.58
N GLY A 5 -9.78 11.98 11.52
CA GLY A 5 -10.73 11.18 10.76
C GLY A 5 -10.14 9.83 10.37
N ASP A 6 -11.03 8.91 10.01
CA ASP A 6 -10.73 7.56 9.54
C ASP A 6 -9.90 7.61 8.23
N TYR A 7 -8.63 8.00 8.33
CA TYR A 7 -7.72 8.11 7.19
C TYR A 7 -7.06 6.75 6.97
N ILE A 8 -7.28 6.18 5.79
CA ILE A 8 -6.65 4.92 5.40
C ILE A 8 -5.14 5.19 5.25
N ARG A 9 -4.34 4.46 6.02
CA ARG A 9 -2.88 4.53 5.99
C ARG A 9 -2.36 3.59 4.92
N VAL A 10 -1.77 4.13 3.87
CA VAL A 10 -1.32 3.37 2.69
C VAL A 10 0.19 3.44 2.56
N LEU A 11 0.86 2.29 2.62
CA LEU A 11 2.27 2.15 2.31
C LEU A 11 2.41 1.92 0.80
N VAL A 12 3.05 2.85 0.09
CA VAL A 12 3.34 2.75 -1.34
C VAL A 12 4.79 2.35 -1.54
N VAL A 13 5.01 1.32 -2.35
CA VAL A 13 6.35 0.88 -2.74
C VAL A 13 6.45 0.96 -4.25
N ALA A 14 7.48 1.63 -4.75
CA ALA A 14 7.80 1.68 -6.17
C ALA A 14 9.32 1.53 -6.36
N GLN A 15 9.81 1.25 -7.57
CA GLN A 15 11.25 1.40 -7.84
C GLN A 15 11.60 2.81 -8.35
N ASN A 16 10.59 3.57 -8.80
CA ASN A 16 10.77 4.90 -9.36
C ASN A 16 10.12 5.97 -8.47
N GLN A 17 10.87 7.01 -8.10
CA GLN A 17 10.37 8.13 -7.31
C GLN A 17 9.20 8.85 -7.97
N LYS A 18 9.22 9.00 -9.31
CA LYS A 18 8.12 9.61 -10.05
C LYS A 18 6.82 8.81 -9.90
N ARG A 19 6.91 7.48 -9.96
CA ARG A 19 5.74 6.61 -9.74
C ARG A 19 5.24 6.70 -8.29
N ALA A 20 6.15 6.73 -7.33
CA ALA A 20 5.80 6.91 -5.92
C ALA A 20 5.05 8.23 -5.71
N ASP A 21 5.54 9.32 -6.30
CA ASP A 21 4.94 10.66 -6.26
C ASP A 21 3.54 10.68 -6.91
N GLU A 22 3.40 10.14 -8.12
CA GLU A 22 2.10 10.04 -8.82
C GLU A 22 1.05 9.26 -8.00
N LEU A 23 1.45 8.15 -7.38
CA LEU A 23 0.54 7.35 -6.53
C LEU A 23 0.20 8.08 -5.24
N THR A 24 1.18 8.76 -4.65
CA THR A 24 1.00 9.55 -3.43
C THR A 24 0.00 10.66 -3.67
N GLU A 25 0.17 11.44 -4.74
CA GLU A 25 -0.75 12.52 -5.09
C GLU A 25 -2.19 12.02 -5.27
N ILE A 26 -2.38 10.88 -5.96
CA ILE A 26 -3.72 10.30 -6.17
C ILE A 26 -4.35 9.87 -4.86
N LEU A 27 -3.59 9.21 -3.98
CA LEU A 27 -4.09 8.68 -2.71
C LEU A 27 -4.36 9.80 -1.69
N GLU A 28 -3.47 10.78 -1.57
CA GLU A 28 -3.67 11.93 -0.68
C GLU A 28 -4.89 12.78 -1.10
N ARG A 29 -5.13 12.94 -2.41
CA ARG A 29 -6.37 13.55 -2.92
C ARG A 29 -7.65 12.83 -2.49
N ASN A 30 -7.56 11.55 -2.13
CA ASN A 30 -8.68 10.74 -1.65
C ASN A 30 -8.71 10.62 -0.11
N SER A 31 -8.03 11.50 0.62
CA SER A 31 -7.93 11.44 2.09
C SER A 31 -7.29 10.14 2.59
N CYS A 32 -6.26 9.64 1.90
CA CYS A 32 -5.39 8.60 2.44
C CYS A 32 -4.13 9.24 3.02
N VAL A 33 -3.59 8.66 4.10
CA VAL A 33 -2.26 9.01 4.60
C VAL A 33 -1.26 8.09 3.92
N VAL A 34 -0.41 8.64 3.07
CA VAL A 34 0.50 7.85 2.24
C VAL A 34 1.91 7.88 2.80
N SER A 35 2.52 6.72 2.93
CA SER A 35 3.96 6.58 3.16
C SER A 35 4.56 5.91 1.93
N ALA A 36 5.37 6.63 1.17
CA ALA A 36 5.97 6.10 -0.06
C ALA A 36 7.47 5.83 0.11
N THR A 37 7.94 4.71 -0.42
CA THR A 37 9.35 4.33 -0.43
C THR A 37 9.75 3.74 -1.77
N THR A 38 10.99 4.02 -2.19
CA THR A 38 11.57 3.43 -3.40
C THR A 38 12.32 2.11 -3.14
N SER A 39 12.42 1.70 -1.88
CA SER A 39 13.19 0.54 -1.44
C SER A 39 12.29 -0.49 -0.76
N VAL A 40 12.36 -1.73 -1.25
CA VAL A 40 11.64 -2.88 -0.68
C VAL A 40 12.11 -3.16 0.75
N THR A 41 13.40 -3.02 1.04
CA THR A 41 13.95 -3.22 2.39
C THR A 41 13.40 -2.18 3.37
N THR A 42 13.34 -0.92 2.94
CA THR A 42 12.73 0.15 3.75
C THR A 42 11.22 -0.07 3.91
N ALA A 43 10.53 -0.56 2.87
CA ALA A 43 9.12 -0.92 2.98
C ALA A 43 8.88 -2.00 4.02
N LEU A 44 9.75 -3.00 4.09
CA LEU A 44 9.69 -4.07 5.09
C LEU A 44 9.91 -3.53 6.50
N ASP A 45 10.89 -2.66 6.67
CA ASP A 45 11.16 -1.99 7.95
C ASP A 45 9.94 -1.18 8.41
N ILE A 46 9.40 -0.32 7.54
CA ILE A 46 8.16 0.43 7.81
C ILE A 46 7.02 -0.53 8.11
N SER A 47 6.90 -1.64 7.40
CA SER A 47 5.80 -2.57 7.60
C SER A 47 5.82 -3.26 8.96
N GLY A 48 7.01 -3.46 9.54
CA GLY A 48 7.17 -4.04 10.88
C GLY A 48 6.99 -3.01 12.01
N TYR A 49 7.32 -1.74 11.78
CA TYR A 49 7.29 -0.70 12.82
C TYR A 49 6.09 0.25 12.79
N SER A 50 5.47 0.46 11.62
CA SER A 50 4.37 1.41 11.43
C SER A 50 3.05 0.70 11.17
N ASP A 51 1.99 1.20 11.80
CA ASP A 51 0.63 0.79 11.52
C ASP A 51 0.16 1.39 10.19
N PHE A 52 -0.04 0.53 9.18
CA PHE A 52 -0.68 0.83 7.91
C PHE A 52 -1.83 -0.15 7.66
N ASP A 53 -2.81 0.29 6.89
CA ASP A 53 -4.04 -0.43 6.61
C ASP A 53 -3.97 -1.13 5.24
N ALA A 54 -3.25 -0.53 4.28
CA ALA A 54 -3.00 -1.11 2.97
C ALA A 54 -1.57 -0.94 2.47
N LEU A 55 -1.08 -1.92 1.72
CA LEU A 55 0.18 -1.90 0.99
C LEU A 55 -0.09 -1.85 -0.51
N VAL A 56 0.44 -0.86 -1.20
CA VAL A 56 0.38 -0.72 -2.66
C VAL A 56 1.76 -0.92 -3.25
N MET A 57 1.93 -1.99 -4.02
CA MET A 57 3.17 -2.30 -4.73
C MET A 57 3.04 -1.91 -6.19
N ALA A 58 3.88 -1.00 -6.67
CA ALA A 58 3.88 -0.58 -8.06
C ALA A 58 4.35 -1.71 -8.99
N GLU A 59 3.85 -1.69 -10.22
CA GLU A 59 4.17 -2.66 -11.27
C GLU A 59 5.67 -2.71 -11.64
N ASP A 60 6.37 -1.60 -11.41
CA ASP A 60 7.78 -1.41 -11.76
C ASP A 60 8.71 -2.21 -10.84
N ILE A 61 8.19 -2.71 -9.71
CA ILE A 61 8.91 -3.63 -8.84
C ILE A 61 8.99 -5.01 -9.51
N PRO A 62 10.17 -5.65 -9.58
CA PRO A 62 10.34 -7.00 -10.08
C PRO A 62 9.36 -7.98 -9.42
N PRO A 63 8.83 -8.96 -10.17
CA PRO A 63 7.85 -9.91 -9.64
C PRO A 63 8.38 -10.70 -8.44
N SER A 64 9.68 -11.04 -8.44
CA SER A 64 10.33 -11.75 -7.32
C SER A 64 10.34 -10.91 -6.04
N GLU A 65 10.69 -9.63 -6.15
CA GLU A 65 10.69 -8.71 -4.99
C GLU A 65 9.27 -8.43 -4.50
N ARG A 66 8.31 -8.28 -5.42
CA ARG A 66 6.90 -8.09 -5.06
C ARG A 66 6.32 -9.29 -4.33
N ALA A 67 6.62 -10.50 -4.79
CA ALA A 67 6.20 -11.73 -4.13
C ALA A 67 6.83 -11.86 -2.74
N TYR A 68 8.11 -11.49 -2.60
CA TYR A 68 8.81 -11.48 -1.32
C TYR A 68 8.18 -10.48 -0.35
N LEU A 69 8.01 -9.23 -0.76
CA LEU A 69 7.39 -8.17 0.03
C LEU A 69 5.97 -8.54 0.46
N ARG A 70 5.14 -9.03 -0.48
CA ARG A 70 3.79 -9.51 -0.20
C ARG A 70 3.79 -10.61 0.87
N THR A 71 4.69 -11.59 0.76
CA THR A 71 4.76 -12.72 1.69
C THR A 71 5.15 -12.25 3.09
N GLN A 72 6.15 -11.39 3.19
CA GLN A 72 6.62 -10.85 4.45
C GLN A 72 5.55 -9.99 5.12
N VAL A 73 4.91 -9.10 4.36
CA VAL A 73 3.85 -8.23 4.88
C VAL A 73 2.61 -9.02 5.26
N ALA A 74 2.18 -10.00 4.47
CA ALA A 74 1.05 -10.87 4.85
C ALA A 74 1.34 -11.70 6.11
N ARG A 75 2.61 -12.03 6.35
CA ARG A 75 3.05 -12.75 7.55
C ARG A 75 3.05 -11.85 8.78
N ASP A 76 3.54 -10.61 8.64
CA ASP A 76 3.64 -9.65 9.73
C ASP A 76 2.27 -9.02 10.05
N ARG A 77 1.50 -8.74 9.00
CA ARG A 77 0.17 -8.12 9.04
C ARG A 77 -0.81 -8.84 8.11
N PRO A 78 -1.41 -9.96 8.55
CA PRO A 78 -2.40 -10.69 7.76
C PRO A 78 -3.68 -9.88 7.48
N SER A 79 -3.97 -8.87 8.32
CA SER A 79 -5.13 -7.97 8.15
C SER A 79 -4.86 -6.82 7.19
N ALA A 80 -3.61 -6.58 6.78
CA ALA A 80 -3.30 -5.49 5.87
C ALA A 80 -3.71 -5.84 4.44
N VAL A 81 -4.33 -4.89 3.75
CA VAL A 81 -4.78 -5.09 2.37
C VAL A 81 -3.63 -4.90 1.41
N ILE A 82 -3.22 -5.97 0.72
CA ILE A 82 -2.06 -5.95 -0.19
C ILE A 82 -2.52 -5.86 -1.65
N VAL A 83 -2.21 -4.76 -2.31
CA VAL A 83 -2.57 -4.45 -3.69
C VAL A 83 -1.34 -4.37 -4.58
N SER A 84 -1.40 -5.02 -5.74
CA SER A 84 -0.40 -4.87 -6.80
C SER A 84 -0.94 -3.90 -7.85
N ASN A 85 -0.43 -2.67 -7.86
CA ASN A 85 -0.93 -1.66 -8.78
C ASN A 85 -0.21 -1.72 -10.13
N ARG A 86 -0.97 -2.02 -11.20
CA ARG A 86 -0.51 -1.98 -12.60
C ARG A 86 -0.77 -0.64 -13.29
N ALA A 87 -1.62 0.22 -12.75
CA ALA A 87 -1.94 1.50 -13.38
C ALA A 87 -2.35 2.53 -12.31
N SER A 88 -1.64 3.66 -12.25
CA SER A 88 -1.84 4.73 -11.26
C SER A 88 -3.31 5.13 -11.09
N ARG A 89 -4.06 5.18 -12.19
CA ARG A 89 -5.47 5.58 -12.22
C ARG A 89 -6.43 4.58 -11.56
N SER A 90 -6.06 3.31 -11.46
CA SER A 90 -6.93 2.24 -10.94
C SER A 90 -6.61 1.86 -9.49
N VAL A 91 -5.65 2.55 -8.84
CA VAL A 91 -5.21 2.21 -7.48
C VAL A 91 -6.35 2.21 -6.47
N MET A 92 -7.26 3.18 -6.54
CA MET A 92 -8.41 3.29 -5.63
C MET A 92 -9.44 2.18 -5.85
N ILE A 93 -9.66 1.77 -7.10
CA ILE A 93 -10.58 0.67 -7.43
C ILE A 93 -10.03 -0.63 -6.87
N GLN A 94 -8.73 -0.87 -7.06
CA GLN A 94 -8.04 -2.06 -6.57
C GLN A 94 -8.00 -2.11 -5.04
N LEU A 95 -7.73 -0.97 -4.39
CA LEU A 95 -7.80 -0.85 -2.93
C LEU A 95 -9.21 -1.15 -2.43
N SER A 96 -10.23 -0.46 -2.94
CA SER A 96 -11.62 -0.66 -2.52
C SER A 96 -12.09 -2.10 -2.74
N GLN A 97 -11.71 -2.72 -3.86
CA GLN A 97 -12.02 -4.12 -4.12
C GLN A 97 -11.33 -5.04 -3.12
N ALA A 98 -10.04 -4.84 -2.86
CA ALA A 98 -9.29 -5.66 -1.93
C ALA A 98 -9.76 -5.48 -0.47
N PHE A 99 -10.19 -4.29 -0.07
CA PHE A 99 -10.88 -4.06 1.21
C PHE A 99 -12.21 -4.82 1.29
N LYS A 100 -12.99 -4.81 0.21
CA LYS A 100 -14.24 -5.56 0.14
C LYS A 100 -14.01 -7.07 0.20
N GLU A 101 -12.94 -7.57 -0.41
CA GLU A 101 -12.56 -9.00 -0.34
C GLU A 101 -12.03 -9.38 1.04
N ALA A 102 -11.27 -8.50 1.70
CA ALA A 102 -10.73 -8.72 3.04
C ALA A 102 -11.80 -8.66 4.14
N GLY A 103 -12.81 -7.78 3.98
CA GLY A 103 -13.93 -7.66 4.91
C GLY A 103 -15.17 -8.48 4.54
N GLY A 104 -15.19 -9.12 3.36
CA GLY A 104 -16.36 -9.83 2.81
C GLY A 104 -16.45 -11.31 3.15
N ALA A 105 -15.64 -11.80 4.10
CA ALA A 105 -15.77 -13.13 4.66
C ALA A 105 -16.66 -13.09 5.92
N GLU A 106 -17.95 -12.78 5.74
CA GLU A 106 -19.01 -13.03 6.73
C GLU A 106 -20.00 -14.05 6.17
#